data_AF-A0A5S4TG63-F1
#
_entry.id   AF-A0A5S4TG63-F1
#
_cell.length_a   1.000
_cell.length_b   1.000
_cell.length_c   1.000
_cell.angle_alpha   90.00
_cell.angle_beta   90.00
_cell.angle_gamma   90.00
#
_symmetry.space_group_name_H-M   'P 1'
#
loop_
_entity.id
_entity.type
_entity.pdbx_description
1 polymer ?
#
loop_
_entity_poly.entity_id
_entity_poly.type
_entity_poly.pdbx_seq_one_letter_code
_entity_poly.pdbx_strand_id
1 'polypeptide(L)' 'GCDGVICGHIHYATIHDEHGIRYMNCGDWVESCTALAEHEDGHFEIITWTDPLRRIAPVPRVTARAA' A
#
# COMPACT_ATOMS: atom_id res chain seq x y z
N GLY A 1 -19.20 13.97 -1.56
CA GLY A 1 -17.93 13.74 -2.27
C GLY A 1 -17.22 12.58 -1.60
N CYS A 2 -16.10 12.14 -2.16
CA CYS A 2 -15.18 11.22 -1.49
C CYS A 2 -14.00 12.00 -0.93
N ASP A 3 -13.36 11.51 0.12
CA ASP A 3 -12.19 12.13 0.75
C ASP A 3 -10.87 11.77 0.06
N GLY A 4 -10.91 10.78 -0.86
CA GLY A 4 -9.74 10.30 -1.57
C GLY A 4 -10.06 9.41 -2.77
N VAL A 5 -9.01 9.06 -3.51
CA VAL A 5 -9.03 8.16 -4.67
C VAL A 5 -7.85 7.19 -4.58
N ILE A 6 -8.12 5.91 -4.77
CA ILE A 6 -7.10 4.87 -4.97
C ILE A 6 -7.17 4.43 -6.44
N CYS A 7 -6.05 4.47 -7.16
CA CYS A 7 -5.97 3.99 -8.54
C CYS A 7 -4.74 3.11 -8.82
N GLY A 8 -4.57 2.79 -10.11
CA GLY A 8 -3.43 2.05 -10.66
C GLY A 8 -2.94 2.70 -11.97
N HIS A 9 -2.59 1.86 -12.95
CA HIS A 9 -2.34 2.21 -14.36
C HIS A 9 -0.99 2.86 -14.68
N ILE A 10 -0.50 3.83 -13.90
CA ILE A 10 0.73 4.57 -14.23
C ILE A 10 2.02 3.96 -13.68
N HIS A 11 1.92 2.80 -13.01
CA HIS A 11 3.05 2.03 -12.46
C HIS A 11 3.97 2.81 -11.51
N TYR A 12 3.43 3.80 -10.80
CA TYR A 12 4.19 4.64 -9.87
C TYR A 12 3.52 4.72 -8.50
N ALA A 13 4.17 4.14 -7.48
CA ALA A 13 3.62 4.12 -6.14
C ALA A 13 3.66 5.52 -5.49
N THR A 14 2.53 6.03 -5.01
CA THR A 14 2.47 7.33 -4.32
C THR A 14 1.29 7.41 -3.34
N ILE A 15 1.49 8.16 -2.27
CA ILE A 15 0.44 8.67 -1.38
C ILE A 15 0.73 10.16 -1.23
N HIS A 16 -0.21 11.02 -1.62
CA HIS A 16 -0.11 12.45 -1.36
C HIS A 16 -1.49 13.09 -1.20
N ASP A 17 -1.51 14.19 -0.45
CA ASP A 17 -2.70 14.99 -0.23
C ASP A 17 -2.57 16.29 -1.02
N GLU A 18 -3.51 16.55 -1.95
CA GLU A 18 -3.55 17.79 -2.73
C GLU A 18 -5.01 18.24 -2.94
N HIS A 19 -5.26 19.55 -2.90
CA HIS A 19 -6.60 20.13 -3.09
C HIS A 19 -7.71 19.55 -2.19
N GLY A 20 -7.35 19.06 -1.00
CA GLY A 20 -8.30 18.45 -0.06
C GLY A 20 -8.74 17.04 -0.43
N ILE A 21 -8.03 16.38 -1.36
CA ILE A 21 -8.26 14.99 -1.76
C ILE A 21 -6.98 14.19 -1.52
N ARG A 22 -7.12 13.02 -0.89
CA ARG A 22 -6.04 12.06 -0.76
C ARG A 22 -5.91 11.22 -2.02
N TYR A 23 -4.82 11.37 -2.77
CA TYR A 23 -4.52 10.53 -3.92
C TYR A 23 -3.56 9.41 -3.55
N MET A 24 -3.91 8.19 -3.95
CA MET A 24 -3.10 7.01 -3.70
C MET A 24 -3.02 6.15 -4.96
N ASN A 25 -1.82 5.67 -5.24
CA ASN A 25 -1.58 4.78 -6.38
C ASN A 25 -0.60 3.68 -5.95
N CYS A 26 -0.89 2.44 -6.33
CA CYS A 26 0.12 1.39 -6.27
C CYS A 26 1.02 1.45 -7.50
N GLY A 27 2.25 0.99 -7.34
CA GLY A 27 3.09 0.66 -8.47
C GLY A 27 2.66 -0.68 -9.08
N ASP A 28 3.52 -1.22 -9.93
CA ASP A 28 3.37 -2.52 -10.55
C ASP A 28 4.09 -3.63 -9.76
N TRP A 29 3.99 -4.87 -10.24
CA TRP A 29 4.60 -6.05 -9.58
C TRP A 29 5.87 -6.55 -10.26
N VAL A 30 6.30 -5.90 -11.34
CA VAL A 30 7.46 -6.29 -12.15
C VAL A 30 8.67 -5.44 -11.76
N GLU A 31 8.53 -4.12 -11.74
CA GLU A 31 9.60 -3.16 -11.51
C GLU A 31 9.60 -2.69 -10.05
N SER A 32 8.47 -2.18 -9.57
CA SER A 32 8.39 -1.59 -8.22
C SER A 32 8.03 -2.58 -7.12
N CYS A 33 7.29 -3.66 -7.45
CA CYS A 33 6.84 -4.69 -6.51
C CYS A 33 6.19 -4.10 -5.24
N THR A 34 5.23 -3.20 -5.45
CA THR A 34 4.56 -2.48 -4.37
C THR A 34 3.10 -2.91 -4.16
N ALA A 35 2.62 -2.72 -2.94
CA ALA A 35 1.22 -2.86 -2.55
C ALA A 35 0.79 -1.68 -1.68
N LEU A 36 -0.45 -1.23 -1.80
CA LEU A 36 -1.06 -0.26 -0.89
C LEU A 36 -1.83 -1.01 0.20
N ALA A 37 -1.55 -0.72 1.47
CA ALA A 37 -2.23 -1.32 2.60
C ALA A 37 -2.90 -0.24 3.46
N GLU A 38 -4.14 -0.49 3.88
CA GLU A 38 -4.84 0.26 4.91
C GLU A 38 -4.74 -0.52 6.22
N HIS A 39 -4.33 0.16 7.29
CA HIS A 39 -4.23 -0.40 8.64
C HIS A 39 -5.57 -0.20 9.40
N GLU A 40 -5.78 -0.94 10.48
CA GLU A 40 -7.04 -0.87 11.26
C GLU A 40 -7.29 0.51 11.90
N ASP A 41 -6.25 1.33 12.06
CA ASP A 41 -6.33 2.71 12.54
C ASP A 41 -6.61 3.74 11.42
N GLY A 42 -6.80 3.27 10.18
CA GLY A 42 -7.05 4.11 9.00
C GLY A 42 -5.80 4.71 8.36
N HIS A 43 -4.59 4.37 8.84
CA HIS A 43 -3.35 4.78 8.19
C HIS A 43 -3.11 3.99 6.89
N PHE A 44 -2.57 4.65 5.86
CA PHE A 44 -2.22 4.04 4.59
C PHE A 44 -0.72 3.93 4.41
N GLU A 45 -0.26 2.80 3.89
CA GLU A 45 1.16 2.50 3.68
C GLU A 45 1.40 1.92 2.29
N ILE A 46 2.51 2.34 1.65
CA ILE A 46 3.07 1.61 0.51
C ILE A 46 4.06 0.56 1.04
N ILE A 47 3.74 -0.70 0.80
CA ILE A 47 4.62 -1.84 1.05
C ILE A 47 5.47 -2.08 -0.19
N THR A 48 6.79 -2.07 -0.04
CA THR A 48 7.74 -2.44 -1.10
C THR A 48 8.35 -3.80 -0.77
N TRP A 49 8.01 -4.83 -1.54
CA TRP A 49 8.45 -6.21 -1.26
C TRP A 49 9.94 -6.43 -1.53
N THR A 50 10.46 -5.79 -2.57
CA THR A 50 11.86 -5.90 -2.98
C THR A 50 12.81 -5.03 -2.16
N ASP A 51 12.30 -4.24 -1.20
CA ASP A 51 13.12 -3.37 -0.37
C ASP A 51 14.12 -4.20 0.46
N PRO A 52 15.44 -4.11 0.15
CA PRO A 52 16.45 -4.88 0.85
C PRO A 52 16.55 -4.52 2.34
N LEU A 53 16.11 -3.33 2.76
CA LEU A 53 16.12 -2.88 4.16
C LEU A 53 14.93 -3.39 4.96
N ARG A 54 13.81 -3.71 4.31
CA ARG A 54 12.56 -4.15 4.97
C ARG A 54 12.50 -5.65 5.25
N ARG A 55 13.47 -6.42 4.75
CA ARG A 55 13.55 -7.90 4.86
C ARG A 55 13.74 -8.44 6.30
N ILE A 56 13.73 -7.58 7.32
CA ILE A 56 14.06 -7.93 8.72
C ILE A 56 12.81 -8.03 9.63
N ALA A 57 11.62 -7.66 9.17
CA ALA A 57 10.41 -7.82 10.00
C ALA A 57 9.81 -9.24 9.86
N PRO A 58 9.67 -10.03 10.94
CA PRO A 58 8.96 -11.30 10.89
C PRO A 58 7.48 -11.05 10.58
N VAL A 59 6.98 -11.65 9.49
CA VAL A 59 5.56 -11.61 9.15
C VAL A 59 4.78 -12.38 10.22
N PRO A 60 3.80 -11.76 10.92
CA PRO A 60 2.94 -12.49 11.85
C PRO A 60 2.18 -13.57 11.08
N ARG A 61 2.24 -14.82 11.55
CA ARG A 61 1.44 -15.90 10.96
C ARG A 61 -0.03 -15.62 11.24
N VAL A 62 -0.77 -15.22 10.22
CA VAL A 62 -2.22 -15.19 10.27
C VAL A 62 -2.71 -16.64 10.42
N THR A 63 -3.18 -17.01 11.60
CA THR A 63 -3.91 -18.26 11.80
C THR A 63 -5.31 -18.05 11.23
N ALA A 64 -5.56 -18.56 10.02
CA ALA A 64 -6.92 -18.66 9.52
C ALA A 64 -7.74 -19.51 10.50
N ARG A 65 -8.75 -18.92 11.15
CA ARG A 65 -9.75 -19.70 11.87
C ARG A 65 -10.65 -20.35 10.83
N ALA A 66 -10.62 -21.68 10.75
CA ALA A 66 -11.60 -22.45 10.00
C ALA A 66 -12.99 -22.23 10.63
N ALA A 67 -13.98 -21.95 9.78
CA ALA A 67 -15.39 -21.90 10.14
C ALA A 67 -15.95 -23.32 10.32
#